data_AF-A0A2E9XGS9-F1
#
_entry.id   AF-A0A2E9XGS9-F1
#
_cell.length_a   1.000
_cell.length_b   1.000
_cell.length_c   1.000
_cell.angle_alpha   90.00
_cell.angle_beta   90.00
_cell.angle_gamma   90.00
#
_symmetry.space_group_name_H-M   'P 1'
#
loop_
_entity.id
_entity.type
_entity.pdbx_description
1 polymer ?
#
loop_
_entity_poly.entity_id
_entity_poly.type
_entity_poly.pdbx_seq_one_letter_code
_entity_poly.pdbx_strand_id
1 'polypeptide(L)'
;MNNPLESLPKTLGLGFALLVLIILLLGMDTFFAPGNERWWKFFFRWLHVLSGIMWIGLLWYFNFVQIPSMPKIPDEQKPAIGKVIAPTALWWFRWGAMATIVTGLILAYLSGYLGTLALGLGSENISAIGIGMWLGIIMWFNVWFVIWPNQKRALGIVEASDDAKKASARTAMLFSRTNTLLSIPMLYAMVSGHL
;
A
#
# COMPACT_ATOMS: atom_id res chain seq x y z
N MET A 1 34.98 1.88 10.63
CA MET A 1 34.04 2.15 9.51
C MET A 1 32.64 1.99 10.05
N ASN A 2 31.73 2.95 9.86
CA ASN A 2 30.35 2.81 10.34
C ASN A 2 29.64 1.69 9.58
N ASN A 3 28.92 0.83 10.30
CA ASN A 3 28.18 -0.27 9.70
C ASN A 3 27.11 0.31 8.74
N PRO A 4 27.10 -0.05 7.44
CA PRO A 4 26.14 0.51 6.49
C PRO A 4 24.68 0.21 6.84
N LEU A 5 24.41 -0.81 7.66
CA LEU A 5 23.07 -1.17 8.13
C LEU A 5 22.48 -0.16 9.13
N GLU A 6 23.29 0.71 9.73
CA GLU A 6 22.83 1.79 10.62
C GLU A 6 22.16 2.95 9.86
N SER A 7 22.25 2.98 8.53
CA SER A 7 21.73 4.06 7.69
C SER A 7 20.82 3.51 6.61
N LEU A 8 19.52 3.83 6.69
CA LEU A 8 18.53 3.37 5.71
C LEU A 8 18.95 3.63 4.24
N PRO A 9 19.43 4.82 3.84
CA PRO A 9 19.91 5.03 2.47
C PRO A 9 21.05 4.10 2.06
N LYS A 10 21.99 3.82 2.95
CA LYS A 10 23.11 2.90 2.67
C LYS A 10 22.62 1.46 2.57
N THR A 11 21.72 1.03 3.46
CA THR A 11 21.07 -0.28 3.40
C THR A 11 20.33 -0.48 2.08
N LEU A 12 19.56 0.52 1.64
CA LEU A 12 18.90 0.49 0.33
C LEU A 12 19.90 0.42 -0.81
N GLY A 13 20.97 1.21 -0.77
CA GLY A 13 22.05 1.17 -1.75
C GLY A 13 22.70 -0.22 -1.87
N LEU A 14 22.96 -0.88 -0.74
CA LEU A 14 23.47 -2.26 -0.73
C LEU A 14 22.46 -3.25 -1.31
N GLY A 15 21.17 -3.09 -1.00
CA GLY A 15 20.11 -3.92 -1.59
C GLY A 15 20.06 -3.82 -3.11
N PHE A 16 20.17 -2.61 -3.66
CA PHE A 16 20.22 -2.40 -5.11
C PHE A 16 21.52 -2.91 -5.73
N ALA A 17 22.67 -2.72 -5.07
CA ALA A 17 23.93 -3.28 -5.54
C ALA A 17 23.88 -4.82 -5.60
N LEU A 18 23.28 -5.45 -4.59
CA LEU A 18 23.05 -6.89 -4.58
C LEU A 18 22.10 -7.33 -5.71
N LEU A 19 21.02 -6.58 -5.96
CA LEU A 19 20.13 -6.85 -7.11
C LEU A 19 20.87 -6.78 -8.44
N VAL A 20 21.71 -5.76 -8.65
CA VAL A 20 22.52 -5.63 -9.87
C VAL A 20 23.49 -6.80 -10.00
N LEU A 21 24.15 -7.20 -8.91
CA LEU A 21 25.03 -8.36 -8.91
C LEU A 21 24.29 -9.65 -9.30
N ILE A 22 23.08 -9.87 -8.77
CA ILE A 22 22.24 -11.01 -9.14
C ILE A 22 21.89 -10.99 -10.63
N ILE A 23 21.51 -9.82 -11.17
CA ILE A 23 21.21 -9.66 -12.61
C ILE A 23 22.43 -9.99 -13.47
N LEU A 24 23.62 -9.53 -13.06
CA LEU A 24 24.86 -9.82 -13.77
C LEU A 24 25.23 -11.31 -13.73
N LEU A 25 25.09 -11.96 -12.56
CA LEU A 25 25.42 -13.37 -12.37
C LEU A 25 24.46 -14.31 -13.11
N LEU A 26 23.17 -13.97 -13.15
CA LEU A 26 22.14 -14.80 -13.80
C LEU A 26 21.92 -14.44 -15.27
N GLY A 27 22.64 -13.45 -15.80
CA GLY A 27 22.60 -13.00 -17.18
C GLY A 27 21.69 -11.78 -17.39
N MET A 28 22.27 -10.68 -17.89
CA MET A 28 21.55 -9.43 -18.14
C MET A 28 20.35 -9.62 -19.06
N ASP A 29 20.49 -10.37 -20.16
CA ASP A 29 19.41 -10.59 -21.12
C ASP A 29 18.20 -11.33 -20.51
N THR A 30 18.40 -12.05 -19.41
CA THR A 30 17.35 -12.79 -18.72
C THR A 30 16.56 -11.91 -17.75
N PHE A 31 17.21 -10.96 -17.07
CA PHE A 31 16.61 -10.15 -16.00
C PHE A 31 16.46 -8.65 -16.34
N PHE A 32 17.07 -8.19 -17.43
CA PHE A 32 17.03 -6.82 -17.90
C PHE A 32 16.90 -6.77 -19.44
N ALA A 33 15.66 -6.76 -19.91
CA ALA A 33 15.34 -6.73 -21.34
C ALA A 33 14.29 -5.66 -21.65
N PRO A 34 14.63 -4.35 -21.61
CA PRO A 34 13.66 -3.26 -21.77
C PRO A 34 12.98 -3.21 -23.15
N GLY A 35 13.55 -3.88 -24.16
CA GLY A 35 12.93 -4.08 -25.48
C GLY A 35 11.87 -5.20 -25.52
N ASN A 36 11.68 -5.94 -24.43
CA ASN A 36 10.75 -7.08 -24.35
C ASN A 36 9.51 -6.72 -23.51
N GLU A 37 8.32 -6.85 -24.08
CA GLU A 37 7.05 -6.58 -23.38
C GLU A 37 6.88 -7.42 -22.10
N ARG A 38 7.36 -8.67 -22.10
CA ARG A 38 7.30 -9.55 -20.92
C ARG A 38 8.09 -8.98 -19.74
N TRP A 39 9.20 -8.31 -20.03
CA TRP A 39 10.02 -7.66 -19.01
C TRP A 39 9.26 -6.50 -18.35
N TRP A 40 8.54 -5.69 -19.12
CA TRP A 40 7.72 -4.61 -18.56
C TRP A 40 6.57 -5.14 -17.69
N LYS A 41 5.91 -6.23 -18.09
CA LYS A 41 4.90 -6.90 -17.24
C LYS A 41 5.51 -7.37 -15.91
N PHE A 42 6.69 -7.99 -15.97
CA PHE A 42 7.43 -8.38 -14.76
C PHE A 42 7.79 -7.16 -13.91
N PHE A 43 8.37 -6.12 -14.50
CA PHE A 43 8.85 -4.93 -13.78
C PHE A 43 7.71 -4.21 -13.05
N PHE A 44 6.58 -3.97 -13.73
CA PHE A 44 5.42 -3.35 -13.09
C PHE A 44 4.76 -4.26 -12.05
N ARG A 45 4.78 -5.58 -12.23
CA ARG A 45 4.36 -6.54 -11.19
C ARG A 45 5.25 -6.46 -9.96
N TRP A 46 6.56 -6.40 -10.15
CA TRP A 46 7.52 -6.24 -9.05
C TRP A 46 7.26 -4.93 -8.29
N LEU A 47 7.11 -3.80 -8.99
CA LEU A 47 6.76 -2.52 -8.35
C LEU A 47 5.39 -2.55 -7.63
N HIS A 48 4.39 -3.20 -8.24
CA HIS A 48 3.06 -3.35 -7.66
C HIS A 48 3.10 -4.14 -6.36
N VAL A 49 3.80 -5.27 -6.34
CA VAL A 49 3.95 -6.09 -5.13
C VAL A 49 4.71 -5.34 -4.04
N LEU A 50 5.82 -4.68 -4.36
CA LEU A 50 6.59 -3.89 -3.40
C LEU A 50 5.73 -2.77 -2.77
N SER A 51 4.98 -2.05 -3.61
CA SER A 51 4.07 -0.99 -3.16
C SER A 51 2.92 -1.55 -2.30
N GLY A 52 2.37 -2.69 -2.71
CA GLY A 52 1.30 -3.39 -2.00
C GLY A 52 1.72 -3.85 -0.61
N ILE A 53 2.97 -4.36 -0.48
CA ILE A 53 3.56 -4.72 0.82
C ILE A 53 3.64 -3.48 1.72
N MET A 54 4.14 -2.35 1.22
CA MET A 54 4.20 -1.11 2.00
C MET A 54 2.80 -0.64 2.44
N TRP A 55 1.83 -0.67 1.53
CA TRP A 55 0.48 -0.22 1.81
C TRP A 55 -0.25 -1.12 2.81
N ILE A 56 -0.38 -2.41 2.50
CA ILE A 56 -1.16 -3.35 3.32
C ILE A 56 -0.41 -3.68 4.61
N GLY A 57 0.92 -3.74 4.59
CA GLY A 57 1.73 -3.89 5.79
C GLY A 57 1.47 -2.77 6.80
N LEU A 58 1.42 -1.50 6.35
CA LEU A 58 1.09 -0.38 7.23
C LEU A 58 -0.38 -0.39 7.66
N LEU A 59 -1.32 -0.76 6.78
CA LEU A 59 -2.72 -0.94 7.14
C LEU A 59 -2.88 -1.91 8.32
N TRP A 60 -2.20 -3.06 8.24
CA TRP A 60 -2.24 -4.07 9.28
C TRP A 60 -1.46 -3.64 10.52
N TYR A 61 -0.31 -2.98 10.37
CA TYR A 61 0.38 -2.36 11.49
C TYR A 61 -0.56 -1.43 12.29
N PHE A 62 -1.32 -0.57 11.63
CA PHE A 62 -2.25 0.32 12.33
C PHE A 62 -3.33 -0.44 13.09
N ASN A 63 -3.95 -1.45 12.47
CA ASN A 63 -5.14 -2.10 13.02
C ASN A 63 -4.84 -3.24 14.00
N PHE A 64 -3.71 -3.95 13.82
CA PHE A 64 -3.32 -5.08 14.66
C PHE A 64 -2.31 -4.68 15.74
N VAL A 65 -1.49 -3.66 15.50
CA VAL A 65 -0.41 -3.27 16.42
C VAL A 65 -0.67 -1.92 17.07
N GLN A 66 -0.69 -0.84 16.30
CA GLN A 66 -0.69 0.52 16.87
C GLN A 66 -1.99 0.82 17.63
N ILE A 67 -3.15 0.74 16.98
CA ILE A 67 -4.44 1.13 17.57
C ILE A 67 -4.75 0.31 18.84
N PRO A 68 -4.61 -1.04 18.85
CA PRO A 68 -4.84 -1.83 20.07
C PRO A 68 -3.83 -1.57 21.19
N SER A 69 -2.66 -1.03 20.87
CA SER A 69 -1.62 -0.72 21.87
C SER A 69 -1.79 0.67 22.48
N MET A 70 -2.39 1.64 21.77
CA MET A 70 -2.55 3.01 22.26
C MET A 70 -3.20 3.12 23.66
N PRO A 71 -4.25 2.35 24.03
CA PRO A 71 -4.83 2.42 25.37
C PRO A 71 -3.90 1.95 26.48
N LYS A 72 -2.86 1.16 26.16
CA LYS A 72 -1.91 0.57 27.12
C LYS A 72 -0.75 1.52 27.45
N ILE A 73 -0.66 2.66 26.78
CA ILE A 73 0.44 3.62 26.89
C ILE A 73 0.00 4.77 27.81
N PRO A 74 0.85 5.21 28.76
CA PRO A 74 0.55 6.38 29.59
C PRO A 74 0.23 7.62 28.74
N ASP A 75 -0.73 8.45 29.17
CA ASP A 75 -1.22 9.59 28.38
C ASP A 75 -0.11 10.57 27.99
N GLU A 76 0.86 10.76 28.88
CA GLU A 76 2.05 11.61 28.69
C GLU A 76 2.92 11.18 27.50
N GLN A 77 2.91 9.89 27.15
CA GLN A 77 3.76 9.31 26.10
C GLN A 77 3.04 9.20 24.74
N LYS A 78 1.70 9.23 24.73
CA LYS A 78 0.90 9.13 23.49
C LYS A 78 1.26 10.18 22.43
N PRO A 79 1.64 11.43 22.77
CA PRO A 79 2.07 12.42 21.78
C PRO A 79 3.28 11.99 20.94
N ALA A 80 4.20 11.17 21.47
CA ALA A 80 5.35 10.68 20.70
C ALA A 80 4.88 9.83 19.50
N ILE A 81 3.85 9.00 19.69
CA ILE A 81 3.27 8.22 18.59
C ILE A 81 2.42 9.13 17.70
N GLY A 82 1.49 9.88 18.29
CA GLY A 82 0.51 10.66 17.54
C GLY A 82 1.13 11.81 16.72
N LYS A 83 2.20 12.44 17.20
CA LYS A 83 2.81 13.63 16.57
C LYS A 83 4.07 13.32 15.76
N VAL A 84 4.72 12.17 15.97
CA VAL A 84 6.00 11.85 15.29
C VAL A 84 5.88 10.61 14.41
N ILE A 85 5.46 9.48 14.99
CA ILE A 85 5.44 8.19 14.27
C ILE A 85 4.25 8.13 13.31
N ALA A 86 3.04 8.42 13.78
CA ALA A 86 1.81 8.28 13.01
C ALA A 86 1.79 9.14 11.73
N PRO A 87 2.21 10.42 11.73
CA PRO A 87 2.26 11.22 10.50
C PRO A 87 3.22 10.63 9.45
N THR A 88 4.37 10.13 9.89
CA THR A 88 5.37 9.48 9.02
C THR A 88 4.84 8.17 8.43
N ALA A 89 4.23 7.32 9.25
CA ALA A 89 3.62 6.09 8.80
C ALA A 89 2.44 6.36 7.83
N LEU A 90 1.62 7.38 8.10
CA LEU A 90 0.52 7.78 7.23
C LEU A 90 1.01 8.33 5.88
N TRP A 91 2.19 8.96 5.83
CA TRP A 91 2.80 9.35 4.56
C TRP A 91 3.06 8.13 3.67
N TRP A 92 3.79 7.15 4.19
CA TRP A 92 4.11 5.91 3.49
C TRP A 92 2.87 5.09 3.15
N PHE A 93 1.89 5.04 4.05
CA PHE A 93 0.62 4.35 3.83
C PHE A 93 -0.13 4.91 2.62
N ARG A 94 -0.26 6.25 2.52
CA ARG A 94 -1.00 6.91 1.43
C ARG A 94 -0.30 6.76 0.08
N TRP A 95 1.01 6.96 0.05
CA TRP A 95 1.77 6.86 -1.19
C TRP A 95 2.04 5.41 -1.61
N GLY A 96 2.16 4.49 -0.67
CA GLY A 96 2.11 3.05 -0.94
C GLY A 96 0.78 2.67 -1.60
N ALA A 97 -0.35 3.17 -1.08
CA ALA A 97 -1.66 3.01 -1.70
C ALA A 97 -1.69 3.53 -3.15
N MET A 98 -1.24 4.77 -3.37
CA MET A 98 -1.22 5.39 -4.69
C MET A 98 -0.33 4.62 -5.67
N ALA A 99 0.90 4.30 -5.26
CA ALA A 99 1.84 3.55 -6.06
C ALA A 99 1.30 2.16 -6.43
N THR A 100 0.63 1.47 -5.50
CA THR A 100 0.00 0.17 -5.75
C THR A 100 -1.09 0.28 -6.82
N ILE A 101 -1.97 1.27 -6.74
CA ILE A 101 -3.02 1.47 -7.77
C ILE A 101 -2.42 1.82 -9.13
N VAL A 102 -1.51 2.79 -9.19
CA VAL A 102 -0.93 3.24 -10.47
C VAL A 102 -0.18 2.09 -11.14
N THR A 103 0.72 1.43 -10.42
CA THR A 103 1.48 0.30 -10.97
C THR A 103 0.59 -0.90 -11.30
N GLY A 104 -0.47 -1.13 -10.51
CA GLY A 104 -1.44 -2.20 -10.73
C GLY A 104 -2.29 -1.99 -11.99
N LEU A 105 -2.75 -0.76 -12.23
CA LEU A 105 -3.50 -0.41 -13.44
C LEU A 105 -2.61 -0.48 -14.69
N ILE A 106 -1.34 -0.04 -14.60
CA ILE A 106 -0.37 -0.22 -15.69
C ILE A 106 -0.14 -1.72 -15.95
N LEU A 107 0.06 -2.52 -14.90
CA LEU A 107 0.20 -3.97 -15.04
C LEU A 107 -1.03 -4.61 -15.67
N ALA A 108 -2.23 -4.20 -15.26
CA ALA A 108 -3.48 -4.69 -15.83
C ALA A 108 -3.61 -4.32 -17.31
N TYR A 109 -3.21 -3.11 -17.70
CA TYR A 109 -3.15 -2.72 -19.11
C TYR A 109 -2.19 -3.61 -19.90
N LEU A 110 -0.94 -3.73 -19.45
CA LEU A 110 0.08 -4.55 -20.12
C LEU A 110 -0.30 -6.04 -20.17
N SER A 111 -1.08 -6.53 -19.20
CA SER A 111 -1.49 -7.94 -19.11
C SER A 111 -2.82 -8.22 -19.82
N GLY A 112 -3.49 -7.22 -20.37
CA GLY A 112 -4.81 -7.37 -21.00
C GLY A 112 -5.95 -7.58 -20.00
N TYR A 113 -5.75 -7.25 -18.73
CA TYR A 113 -6.74 -7.41 -17.65
C TYR A 113 -7.62 -6.18 -17.41
N LEU A 114 -7.41 -5.06 -18.11
CA LEU A 114 -8.27 -3.88 -17.90
C LEU A 114 -9.76 -4.15 -18.16
N GLY A 115 -10.08 -5.03 -19.12
CA GLY A 115 -11.47 -5.43 -19.42
C GLY A 115 -12.19 -6.00 -18.20
N THR A 116 -11.46 -6.67 -17.30
CA THR A 116 -12.03 -7.30 -16.10
C THR A 116 -12.64 -6.30 -15.11
N LEU A 117 -12.27 -5.01 -15.20
CA LEU A 117 -12.90 -3.93 -14.44
C LEU A 117 -14.36 -3.72 -14.85
N ALA A 118 -14.78 -4.17 -16.03
CA ALA A 118 -16.17 -4.11 -16.47
C ALA A 118 -17.10 -5.06 -15.68
N LEU A 119 -16.56 -5.97 -14.86
CA LEU A 119 -17.32 -6.89 -14.00
C LEU A 119 -18.45 -7.64 -14.73
N GLY A 120 -18.16 -8.09 -15.95
CA GLY A 120 -19.11 -8.86 -16.75
C GLY A 120 -19.97 -8.04 -17.72
N LEU A 121 -19.87 -6.70 -17.67
CA LEU A 121 -20.50 -5.84 -18.67
C LEU A 121 -19.76 -5.97 -20.01
N GLY A 122 -20.48 -6.27 -21.08
CA GLY A 122 -19.92 -6.33 -22.44
C GLY A 122 -19.32 -7.67 -22.87
N SER A 123 -19.75 -8.79 -22.27
CA SER A 123 -19.43 -10.20 -22.62
C SER A 123 -18.15 -10.82 -22.05
N GLU A 124 -17.43 -10.13 -21.17
CA GLU A 124 -16.38 -10.77 -20.34
C GLU A 124 -17.00 -11.54 -19.16
N ASN A 125 -16.33 -12.57 -18.65
CA ASN A 125 -16.77 -13.23 -17.41
C ASN A 125 -16.27 -12.45 -16.19
N ILE A 126 -17.06 -12.42 -15.10
CA ILE A 126 -16.59 -11.92 -13.81
C ILE A 126 -15.38 -12.76 -13.38
N SER A 127 -14.26 -12.12 -13.13
CA SER A 127 -13.02 -12.77 -12.72
C SER A 127 -12.63 -12.38 -11.30
N ALA A 128 -11.93 -13.29 -10.61
CA ALA A 128 -11.39 -13.00 -9.29
C ALA A 128 -10.44 -11.79 -9.32
N ILE A 129 -9.60 -11.67 -10.35
CA ILE A 129 -8.71 -10.51 -10.51
C ILE A 129 -9.50 -9.19 -10.63
N GLY A 130 -10.60 -9.16 -11.40
CA GLY A 130 -11.46 -7.98 -11.52
C GLY A 130 -12.10 -7.57 -10.20
N ILE A 131 -12.58 -8.55 -9.41
CA ILE A 131 -13.11 -8.32 -8.05
C ILE A 131 -12.00 -7.76 -7.15
N GLY A 132 -10.81 -8.37 -7.15
CA GLY A 132 -9.66 -7.91 -6.39
C GLY A 132 -9.29 -6.46 -6.73
N MET A 133 -9.23 -6.12 -8.02
CA MET A 133 -8.95 -4.77 -8.50
C MET A 133 -9.95 -3.75 -7.96
N TRP A 134 -11.25 -4.04 -8.00
CA TRP A 134 -12.27 -3.14 -7.47
C TRP A 134 -12.17 -2.95 -5.96
N LEU A 135 -11.98 -4.02 -5.20
CA LEU A 135 -11.77 -3.92 -3.75
C LEU A 135 -10.54 -3.07 -3.43
N GLY A 136 -9.45 -3.24 -4.17
CA GLY A 136 -8.26 -2.40 -4.08
C GLY A 136 -8.55 -0.93 -4.38
N ILE A 137 -9.28 -0.62 -5.45
CA ILE A 137 -9.65 0.76 -5.82
C ILE A 137 -10.52 1.41 -4.74
N ILE A 138 -11.53 0.69 -4.21
CA ILE A 138 -12.38 1.16 -3.11
C ILE A 138 -11.54 1.45 -1.87
N MET A 139 -10.64 0.54 -1.51
CA MET A 139 -9.75 0.73 -0.37
C MET A 139 -8.83 1.95 -0.56
N TRP A 140 -8.25 2.12 -1.75
CA TRP A 140 -7.43 3.30 -2.09
C TRP A 140 -8.25 4.59 -1.99
N PHE A 141 -9.49 4.58 -2.46
CA PHE A 141 -10.39 5.72 -2.34
C PHE A 141 -10.63 6.08 -0.87
N ASN A 142 -10.90 5.08 -0.03
CA ASN A 142 -11.03 5.27 1.41
C ASN A 142 -9.77 5.90 2.01
N VAL A 143 -8.56 5.51 1.58
CA VAL A 143 -7.30 6.10 2.06
C VAL A 143 -7.22 7.60 1.75
N TRP A 144 -7.43 7.97 0.49
CA TRP A 144 -7.16 9.34 0.03
C TRP A 144 -8.29 10.33 0.33
N PHE A 145 -9.53 9.87 0.25
CA PHE A 145 -10.70 10.74 0.30
C PHE A 145 -11.45 10.69 1.64
N VAL A 146 -11.23 9.64 2.45
CA VAL A 146 -11.90 9.53 3.76
C VAL A 146 -10.90 9.55 4.91
N ILE A 147 -9.96 8.60 4.95
CA ILE A 147 -9.00 8.45 6.05
C ILE A 147 -8.10 9.69 6.13
N TRP A 148 -7.48 10.10 5.04
CA TRP A 148 -6.52 11.21 5.06
C TRP A 148 -7.12 12.56 5.48
N PRO A 149 -8.25 13.02 4.92
CA PRO A 149 -8.88 14.28 5.37
C PRO A 149 -9.25 14.27 6.86
N ASN A 150 -9.76 13.14 7.36
CA ASN A 150 -10.10 12.99 8.77
C ASN A 150 -8.86 12.89 9.67
N GLN A 151 -7.80 12.21 9.22
CA GLN A 151 -6.52 12.16 9.95
C GLN A 151 -5.88 13.54 10.06
N LYS A 152 -5.94 14.38 9.02
CA LYS A 152 -5.45 15.77 9.11
C LYS A 152 -6.09 16.55 10.26
N ARG A 153 -7.41 16.41 10.45
CA ARG A 153 -8.14 17.04 11.56
C ARG A 153 -7.77 16.39 12.90
N ALA A 154 -7.80 15.05 12.96
CA ALA A 154 -7.53 14.30 14.19
C ALA A 154 -6.12 14.54 14.74
N LEU A 155 -5.13 14.73 13.87
CA LEU A 155 -3.74 15.00 14.23
C LEU A 155 -3.45 16.49 14.46
N GLY A 156 -4.43 17.37 14.29
CA GLY A 156 -4.26 18.81 14.43
C GLY A 156 -3.45 19.48 13.31
N ILE A 157 -3.29 18.82 12.16
CA ILE A 157 -2.68 19.42 10.95
C ILE A 157 -3.61 20.51 10.39
N VAL A 158 -4.92 20.30 10.53
CA VAL A 158 -5.96 21.29 10.20
C VAL A 158 -6.69 21.65 11.47
N GLU A 159 -6.90 22.94 11.71
CA GLU A 159 -7.67 23.43 12.86
C GLU A 159 -9.10 22.90 12.83
N ALA A 160 -9.55 22.42 13.97
CA ALA A 160 -10.89 21.87 14.18
C ALA A 160 -11.23 21.94 15.68
N SER A 161 -12.52 22.02 16.01
CA SER A 161 -12.97 21.89 17.40
C SER A 161 -12.64 20.51 17.96
N ASP A 162 -12.58 20.38 19.29
CA ASP A 162 -12.23 19.11 19.92
C ASP A 162 -13.24 17.99 19.63
N ASP A 163 -14.53 18.33 19.50
CA ASP A 163 -15.57 17.39 19.08
C ASP A 163 -15.36 16.94 17.64
N ALA A 164 -15.01 17.85 16.73
CA ALA A 164 -14.70 17.52 15.34
C ALA A 164 -13.43 16.66 15.22
N LYS A 165 -12.41 16.89 16.06
CA LYS A 165 -11.21 16.04 16.12
C LYS A 165 -11.56 14.62 16.56
N LYS A 166 -12.35 14.46 17.62
CA LYS A 166 -12.80 13.14 18.12
C LYS A 166 -13.62 12.39 17.07
N ALA A 167 -14.59 13.08 16.44
CA ALA A 167 -15.41 12.51 15.38
C ALA A 167 -14.56 12.09 14.17
N SER A 168 -13.61 12.93 13.75
CA SER A 168 -12.70 12.63 12.63
C SER A 168 -11.80 11.42 12.95
N ALA A 169 -11.25 11.35 14.16
CA ALA A 169 -10.44 10.20 14.60
C ALA A 169 -11.25 8.90 14.54
N ARG A 170 -12.51 8.92 15.00
CA ARG A 170 -13.42 7.78 14.90
C ARG A 170 -13.70 7.38 13.46
N THR A 171 -14.03 8.32 12.59
CA THR A 171 -14.28 8.06 11.15
C THR A 171 -13.06 7.46 10.47
N ALA A 172 -11.86 8.04 10.68
CA ALA A 172 -10.63 7.51 10.13
C ALA A 172 -10.34 6.07 10.60
N MET A 173 -10.59 5.77 11.88
CA MET A 173 -10.44 4.43 12.44
C MET A 173 -11.43 3.44 11.82
N LEU A 174 -12.71 3.80 11.69
CA LEU A 174 -13.73 2.92 11.10
C LEU A 174 -13.38 2.55 9.66
N PHE A 175 -13.01 3.52 8.82
CA PHE A 175 -12.61 3.26 7.44
C PHE A 175 -11.29 2.49 7.34
N SER A 176 -10.36 2.67 8.29
CA SER A 176 -9.15 1.84 8.38
C SER A 176 -9.50 0.37 8.67
N ARG A 177 -10.48 0.11 9.55
CA ARG A 177 -10.98 -1.24 9.81
C ARG A 177 -11.77 -1.81 8.64
N THR A 178 -12.57 -0.99 7.95
CA THR A 178 -13.22 -1.38 6.69
C THR A 178 -12.18 -1.81 5.67
N ASN A 179 -11.11 -1.04 5.48
CA ASN A 179 -10.02 -1.44 4.57
C ASN A 179 -9.34 -2.73 5.04
N THR A 180 -9.18 -2.95 6.35
CA THR A 180 -8.62 -4.20 6.88
C THR A 180 -9.52 -5.39 6.53
N LEU A 181 -10.84 -5.26 6.73
CA LEU A 181 -11.81 -6.28 6.35
C LEU A 181 -11.77 -6.56 4.85
N LEU A 182 -11.78 -5.51 4.00
CA LEU A 182 -11.75 -5.65 2.54
C LEU A 182 -10.41 -6.20 2.03
N SER A 183 -9.31 -5.95 2.74
CA SER A 183 -7.98 -6.43 2.33
C SER A 183 -7.90 -7.95 2.27
N ILE A 184 -8.70 -8.67 3.08
CA ILE A 184 -8.69 -10.13 3.13
C ILE A 184 -9.22 -10.74 1.81
N PRO A 185 -10.49 -10.50 1.39
CA PRO A 185 -10.98 -11.02 0.12
C PRO A 185 -10.27 -10.39 -1.08
N MET A 186 -9.81 -9.14 -0.97
CA MET A 186 -9.02 -8.50 -2.02
C MET A 186 -7.73 -9.28 -2.28
N LEU A 187 -6.91 -9.55 -1.26
CA LEU A 187 -5.66 -10.29 -1.42
C LEU A 187 -5.91 -11.71 -1.93
N TYR A 188 -6.94 -12.39 -1.40
CA TYR A 188 -7.32 -13.71 -1.88
C TYR A 188 -7.62 -13.69 -3.39
N ALA A 189 -8.47 -12.77 -3.84
CA ALA A 189 -8.88 -12.65 -5.22
C ALA A 189 -7.73 -12.25 -6.17
N MET A 190 -6.79 -11.42 -5.68
CA MET A 190 -5.60 -11.01 -6.43
C MET A 190 -4.59 -12.15 -6.65
N VAL A 191 -4.49 -13.08 -5.70
CA VAL A 191 -3.54 -14.21 -5.78
C VAL A 191 -4.18 -15.46 -6.41
N SER A 192 -5.50 -15.60 -6.34
CA SER A 192 -6.22 -16.76 -6.87
C SER A 192 -6.31 -16.80 -8.40
N GLY A 193 -5.78 -15.81 -9.12
CA GLY A 193 -5.81 -15.78 -10.60
C GLY A 193 -5.02 -16.90 -11.30
N HIS A 194 -4.33 -17.76 -10.54
CA HIS A 194 -3.60 -18.92 -11.03
C HIS A 194 -4.28 -20.27 -10.69
N LEU A 195 -5.44 -20.25 -10.03
CA LEU A 195 -6.29 -21.42 -9.81
C LEU A 195 -7.25 -21.62 -10.99
#